data_AF-A0A5C5S1S9-F1
#
_entry.id   AF-A0A5C5S1S9-F1
#
_cell.length_a   1.000
_cell.length_b   1.000
_cell.length_c   1.000
_cell.angle_alpha   90.00
_cell.angle_beta   90.00
_cell.angle_gamma   90.00
#
_symmetry.space_group_name_H-M   'P 1'
#
loop_
_entity.id
_entity.type
_entity.pdbx_description
1 polymer ?
#
loop_
_entity_poly.entity_id
_entity_poly.type
_entity_poly.pdbx_seq_one_letter_code
_entity_poly.pdbx_strand_id
1 'polypeptide(L)'
;MSHDTAFIALDEPQKFRTIHDVELALDDLLPETSFTPPQLARIAAVAREKHADRRTQTVAILDVAAQEVAGQQAPESPGLRALDAFRAEFGPQVRYESGAPLPWLERNRPHWSDPAEDYANASAPTVTRWHSVPVTVPLTGHTSASTADGGLALAGFTARLAQCPIDREPHVVLAYTGWRPDGTSSAGRSSFDVRLEEAAALARALLLLIDVAREEVGGE
;
A
#
# COMPACT_ATOMS: atom_id res chain seq x y z
N MET A 1 7.95 7.66 -50.01
CA MET A 1 9.06 7.30 -49.12
C MET A 1 10.33 7.22 -49.95
N SER A 2 11.21 8.21 -49.81
CA SER A 2 12.64 8.09 -50.08
C SER A 2 13.29 9.13 -49.18
N HIS A 3 14.16 8.66 -48.30
CA HIS A 3 14.97 9.49 -47.42
C HIS A 3 15.97 10.27 -48.26
N ASP A 4 15.95 11.60 -48.16
CA ASP A 4 17.09 12.42 -48.57
C ASP A 4 17.62 13.13 -47.33
N THR A 5 18.47 12.38 -46.63
CA THR A 5 19.31 12.88 -45.54
C THR A 5 20.33 13.80 -46.19
N ALA A 6 20.09 15.11 -46.13
CA ALA A 6 21.01 16.11 -46.63
C ALA A 6 22.37 15.94 -45.94
N PHE A 7 23.36 15.44 -46.68
CA PHE A 7 24.76 15.45 -46.31
C PHE A 7 25.20 16.92 -46.15
N ILE A 8 25.31 17.38 -44.91
CA ILE A 8 25.89 18.68 -44.58
C ILE A 8 27.39 18.59 -44.89
N ALA A 9 27.86 19.41 -45.83
CA ALA A 9 29.27 19.54 -46.16
C ALA A 9 30.10 19.82 -44.90
N LEU A 10 31.10 18.97 -44.64
CA LEU A 10 31.94 18.94 -43.43
C LEU A 10 33.30 19.60 -43.64
N ASP A 11 33.41 20.61 -44.51
CA ASP A 11 34.73 21.07 -44.96
C ASP A 11 35.35 22.25 -44.19
N GLU A 12 34.61 22.95 -43.31
CA GLU A 12 35.18 24.07 -42.54
C GLU A 12 34.78 24.09 -41.07
N PRO A 13 35.73 24.35 -40.14
CA PRO A 13 35.44 24.61 -38.74
C PRO A 13 34.46 25.77 -38.55
N GLN A 14 33.55 25.63 -37.59
CA GLN A 14 32.59 26.65 -37.21
C GLN A 14 33.30 27.78 -36.43
N LYS A 15 32.93 29.04 -36.71
CA LYS A 15 33.50 30.21 -36.05
C LYS A 15 32.67 30.60 -34.82
N PHE A 16 33.16 30.26 -33.63
CA PHE A 16 32.56 30.67 -32.35
C PHE A 16 33.12 32.02 -31.90
N ARG A 17 32.35 33.11 -32.08
CA ARG A 17 32.81 34.47 -31.75
C ARG A 17 32.53 34.84 -30.30
N THR A 18 31.44 34.34 -29.75
CA THR A 18 31.00 34.62 -28.39
C THR A 18 30.95 33.34 -27.55
N ILE A 19 30.77 33.47 -26.23
CA ILE A 19 30.49 32.32 -25.35
C ILE A 19 29.07 31.82 -25.61
N HIS A 20 28.14 32.72 -25.93
CA HIS A 20 26.76 32.38 -26.26
C HIS A 20 26.65 31.51 -27.53
N ASP A 21 27.51 31.72 -28.53
CA ASP A 21 27.57 30.87 -29.72
C ASP A 21 27.91 29.41 -29.37
N VAL A 22 28.70 29.20 -28.32
CA VAL A 22 29.12 27.88 -27.83
C VAL A 22 28.03 27.27 -26.97
N GLU A 23 27.39 28.07 -26.12
CA GLU A 23 26.21 27.67 -25.33
C GLU A 23 25.09 27.14 -26.23
N LEU A 24 24.71 27.88 -27.28
CA LEU A 24 23.71 27.44 -28.25
C LEU A 24 24.09 26.13 -28.96
N ALA A 25 25.37 25.97 -29.32
CA ALA A 25 25.84 24.74 -29.94
C ALA A 25 25.88 23.56 -28.96
N LEU A 26 26.13 23.81 -27.67
CA LEU A 26 26.09 22.78 -26.63
C LEU A 26 24.65 22.40 -26.27
N ASP A 27 23.69 23.33 -26.30
CA ASP A 27 22.28 23.00 -26.11
C ASP A 27 21.77 22.04 -27.20
N ASP A 28 22.23 22.22 -28.45
CA ASP A 28 21.92 21.32 -29.56
C ASP A 28 22.62 19.94 -29.42
N LEU A 29 23.84 19.91 -28.86
CA LEU A 29 24.66 18.69 -28.77
C LEU A 29 24.45 17.89 -27.48
N LEU A 30 24.09 18.56 -26.37
CA LEU A 30 24.00 18.05 -25.00
C LEU A 30 22.81 18.68 -24.25
N PRO A 31 21.56 18.48 -24.70
CA PRO A 31 20.38 19.23 -24.24
C PRO A 31 20.02 19.06 -22.76
N GLU A 32 20.53 18.03 -22.09
CA GLU A 32 20.25 17.74 -20.68
C GLU A 32 21.33 18.28 -19.73
N THR A 33 22.33 18.98 -20.26
CA THR A 33 23.50 19.43 -19.48
C THR A 33 23.50 20.95 -19.36
N SER A 34 23.72 21.46 -18.14
CA SER A 34 23.93 22.89 -17.93
C SER A 34 25.38 23.15 -17.51
N PHE A 35 25.98 24.17 -18.11
CA PHE A 35 27.35 24.60 -17.81
C PHE A 35 27.32 25.96 -17.12
N THR A 36 28.11 26.10 -16.06
CA THR A 36 28.29 27.41 -15.41
C THR A 36 29.09 28.36 -16.32
N PRO A 37 28.99 29.71 -16.16
CA PRO A 37 29.72 30.66 -17.00
C PRO A 37 31.24 30.42 -17.08
N PRO A 38 31.94 30.02 -16.00
CA PRO A 38 33.36 29.66 -16.09
C PRO A 38 33.64 28.39 -16.91
N GLN A 39 32.73 27.41 -16.92
CA GLN A 39 32.85 26.19 -17.72
C GLN A 39 32.65 26.49 -19.20
N LEU A 40 31.60 27.27 -19.52
CA LEU A 40 31.36 27.76 -20.87
C LEU A 40 32.55 28.57 -21.40
N ALA A 41 33.20 29.37 -20.56
CA ALA A 41 34.42 30.09 -20.96
C ALA A 41 35.59 29.15 -21.31
N ARG A 42 35.76 28.04 -20.60
CA ARG A 42 36.81 27.04 -20.90
C ARG A 42 36.49 26.24 -22.16
N ILE A 43 35.25 25.81 -22.32
CA ILE A 43 34.79 25.12 -23.54
C ILE A 43 34.91 26.07 -24.75
N ALA A 44 34.56 27.34 -24.58
CA ALA A 44 34.69 28.35 -25.63
C ALA A 44 36.15 28.66 -26.00
N ALA A 45 37.10 28.50 -25.07
CA ALA A 45 38.53 28.62 -25.39
C ALA A 45 38.94 27.54 -26.40
N VAL A 46 38.56 26.27 -26.15
CA VAL A 46 38.85 25.14 -27.05
C VAL A 46 38.11 25.25 -28.37
N ALA A 47 36.86 25.72 -28.34
CA ALA A 47 36.07 25.97 -29.55
C ALA A 47 36.72 27.01 -30.50
N ARG A 48 37.52 27.94 -29.96
CA ARG A 48 38.21 29.00 -30.74
C ARG A 48 39.61 28.61 -31.21
N GLU A 49 40.12 27.45 -30.82
CA GLU A 49 41.41 26.96 -31.30
C GLU A 49 41.35 26.64 -32.81
N LYS A 50 42.53 26.49 -33.41
CA LYS A 50 42.64 26.16 -34.83
C LYS A 50 42.44 24.66 -35.02
N HIS A 51 41.30 24.28 -35.59
CA HIS A 51 40.95 22.89 -35.91
C HIS A 51 41.12 22.61 -37.41
N ALA A 52 41.46 21.36 -37.74
CA ALA A 52 41.66 20.94 -39.13
C ALA A 52 40.35 20.91 -39.93
N ASP A 53 39.26 20.50 -39.28
CA ASP A 53 37.92 20.40 -39.84
C ASP A 53 36.86 20.53 -38.74
N ARG A 54 35.59 20.60 -39.14
CA ARG A 54 34.45 20.74 -38.23
C ARG A 54 34.32 19.56 -37.27
N ARG A 55 34.61 18.35 -37.73
CA ARG A 55 34.46 17.13 -36.91
C ARG A 55 35.48 17.13 -35.77
N THR A 56 36.72 17.48 -36.08
CA THR A 56 37.81 17.62 -35.11
C THR A 56 37.47 18.65 -34.04
N GLN A 57 36.90 19.78 -34.45
CA GLN A 57 36.43 20.82 -33.53
C GLN A 57 35.28 20.32 -32.64
N THR A 58 34.27 19.66 -33.21
CA THR A 58 33.14 19.12 -32.42
C THR A 58 33.60 18.08 -31.41
N VAL A 59 34.51 17.17 -31.79
CA VAL A 59 35.07 16.17 -30.86
C VAL A 59 35.82 16.87 -29.73
N ALA A 60 36.67 17.86 -30.03
CA ALA A 60 37.40 18.60 -29.00
C ALA A 60 36.48 19.35 -28.03
N ILE A 61 35.39 19.95 -28.53
CA ILE A 61 34.37 20.61 -27.71
C ILE A 61 33.66 19.60 -26.80
N LEU A 62 33.25 18.45 -27.35
CA LEU A 62 32.55 17.40 -26.59
C LEU A 62 33.44 16.75 -25.54
N ASP A 63 34.72 16.53 -25.83
CA ASP A 63 35.67 15.96 -24.87
C ASP A 63 35.86 16.86 -23.66
N VAL A 64 35.98 18.17 -23.88
CA VAL A 64 36.12 19.15 -22.79
C VAL A 64 34.81 19.31 -22.03
N ALA A 65 33.67 19.35 -22.74
CA ALA A 65 32.35 19.36 -22.11
C ALA A 65 32.15 18.12 -21.23
N ALA A 66 32.53 16.93 -21.70
CA ALA A 66 32.46 15.70 -20.93
C ALA A 66 33.37 15.72 -19.69
N GLN A 67 34.55 16.31 -19.77
CA GLN A 67 35.43 16.51 -18.60
C GLN A 67 34.79 17.45 -17.57
N GLU A 68 34.13 18.52 -18.02
CA GLU A 68 33.41 19.45 -17.14
C GLU A 68 32.21 18.79 -16.46
N VAL A 69 31.49 17.91 -17.16
CA VAL A 69 30.38 17.11 -16.61
C VAL A 69 30.87 16.04 -15.65
N ALA A 70 31.96 15.34 -15.96
CA ALA A 70 32.55 14.34 -15.07
C ALA A 70 33.06 14.97 -13.76
N GLY A 71 33.46 16.25 -13.80
CA GLY A 71 33.80 17.04 -12.62
C GLY A 71 32.60 17.50 -11.79
N GLN A 72 31.37 17.43 -12.33
CA GLN A 72 30.12 17.68 -11.59
C GLN A 72 29.74 16.44 -10.77
N GLN A 73 30.52 16.10 -9.74
CA GLN A 73 29.95 15.32 -8.64
C GLN A 73 28.91 16.21 -7.96
N ALA A 74 27.63 15.94 -8.21
CA ALA A 74 26.56 16.57 -7.45
C ALA A 74 26.86 16.31 -5.96
N PRO A 75 26.98 17.35 -5.11
CA PRO A 75 27.28 17.15 -3.70
C PRO A 75 26.18 16.27 -3.11
N GLU A 76 26.55 15.12 -2.53
CA GLU A 76 25.62 14.24 -1.83
C GLU A 76 24.77 15.07 -0.86
N SER A 77 23.48 15.16 -1.17
CA SER A 77 22.53 15.95 -0.39
C SER A 77 22.63 15.56 1.09
N PRO A 78 22.95 16.50 2.00
CA PRO A 78 22.95 16.25 3.43
C PRO A 78 21.60 15.68 3.91
N GLY A 79 20.50 16.05 3.26
CA GLY A 79 19.17 15.53 3.53
C GLY A 79 18.99 14.06 3.14
N LEU A 80 19.57 13.62 2.02
CA LEU A 80 19.51 12.20 1.62
C LEU A 80 20.34 11.34 2.59
N ARG A 81 21.54 11.80 2.97
CA ARG A 81 22.35 11.11 4.00
C ARG A 81 21.63 11.04 5.35
N ALA A 82 20.98 12.12 5.77
CA ALA A 82 20.18 12.13 7.00
C ALA A 82 18.99 11.17 6.92
N LEU A 83 18.31 11.10 5.76
CA LEU A 83 17.19 10.19 5.53
C LEU A 83 17.62 8.72 5.56
N ASP A 84 18.77 8.40 4.97
CA ASP A 84 19.31 7.03 4.98
C ASP A 84 19.79 6.63 6.37
N ALA A 85 20.41 7.55 7.12
CA ALA A 85 20.75 7.33 8.53
C ALA A 85 19.48 7.07 9.38
N PHE A 86 18.43 7.86 9.18
CA PHE A 86 17.14 7.67 9.85
C PHE A 86 16.51 6.31 9.51
N ARG A 87 16.52 5.91 8.24
CA ARG A 87 16.01 4.58 7.82
C ARG A 87 16.81 3.43 8.42
N ALA A 88 18.12 3.58 8.54
CA ALA A 88 18.98 2.58 9.16
C ALA A 88 18.73 2.49 10.68
N GLU A 89 18.52 3.62 11.35
CA GLU A 89 18.23 3.70 12.79
C GLU A 89 16.85 3.11 13.13
N PHE A 90 15.83 3.48 12.35
CA PHE A 90 14.43 3.14 12.61
C PHE A 90 13.88 2.01 11.72
N GLY A 91 14.74 1.25 11.06
CA GLY A 91 14.34 0.07 10.31
C GLY A 91 13.59 -0.94 11.21
N PRO A 92 12.59 -1.67 10.70
CA PRO A 92 11.80 -2.60 11.50
C PRO A 92 12.69 -3.68 12.12
N GLN A 93 12.87 -3.63 13.44
CA GLN A 93 13.76 -4.54 14.20
C GLN A 93 13.11 -5.89 14.53
N VAL A 94 11.78 -6.00 14.38
CA VAL A 94 11.04 -7.21 14.74
C VAL A 94 10.43 -7.84 13.50
N ARG A 95 10.89 -9.05 13.19
CA ARG A 95 10.26 -9.94 12.20
C ARG A 95 9.48 -10.99 12.97
N TYR A 96 8.15 -10.95 12.84
CA TYR A 96 7.30 -12.01 13.35
C TYR A 96 7.21 -13.12 12.30
N GLU A 97 7.52 -14.35 12.70
CA GLU A 97 7.21 -15.52 11.88
C GLU A 97 5.70 -15.72 11.88
N SER A 98 5.13 -16.05 10.71
CA SER A 98 3.71 -16.35 10.59
C SER A 98 3.37 -17.55 11.48
N GLY A 99 2.39 -17.39 12.37
CA GLY A 99 1.97 -18.44 13.30
C GLY A 99 2.83 -18.62 14.55
N ALA A 100 3.84 -17.76 14.78
CA ALA A 100 4.57 -17.78 16.05
C ALA A 100 3.61 -17.53 17.23
N PRO A 101 3.78 -18.26 18.36
CA PRO A 101 2.93 -18.06 19.53
C PRO A 101 3.10 -16.63 20.07
N LEU A 102 2.01 -16.07 20.60
CA LEU A 102 1.98 -14.74 21.21
C LEU A 102 1.82 -14.88 22.73
N PRO A 103 2.92 -14.96 23.52
CA PRO A 103 2.82 -15.26 24.96
C PRO A 103 1.99 -14.24 25.75
N TRP A 104 1.96 -12.99 25.31
CA TRP A 104 1.15 -11.93 25.91
C TRP A 104 -0.35 -12.11 25.66
N LEU A 105 -0.72 -12.79 24.57
CA LEU A 105 -2.10 -13.15 24.24
C LEU A 105 -2.57 -14.32 25.11
N GLU A 106 -1.71 -15.29 25.37
CA GLU A 106 -2.09 -16.48 26.14
C GLU A 106 -2.21 -16.20 27.64
N ARG A 107 -1.39 -15.30 28.20
CA ARG A 107 -1.35 -15.05 29.65
C ARG A 107 -2.68 -14.55 30.22
N ASN A 108 -3.44 -13.78 29.45
CA ASN A 108 -4.66 -13.12 29.90
C ASN A 108 -5.93 -13.69 29.24
N ARG A 109 -5.83 -14.88 28.63
CA ARG A 109 -6.92 -15.52 27.90
C ARG A 109 -8.15 -15.73 28.80
N PRO A 110 -9.34 -15.23 28.43
CA PRO A 110 -10.58 -15.54 29.14
C PRO A 110 -10.92 -17.03 29.04
N HIS A 111 -11.47 -17.60 30.12
CA HIS A 111 -11.80 -19.04 30.15
C HIS A 111 -12.89 -19.47 29.16
N TRP A 112 -13.70 -18.53 28.66
CA TRP A 112 -14.75 -18.78 27.68
C TRP A 112 -14.25 -18.72 26.23
N SER A 113 -13.00 -18.28 26.01
CA SER A 113 -12.42 -18.17 24.67
C SER A 113 -12.00 -19.54 24.14
N ASP A 114 -12.25 -19.76 22.86
CA ASP A 114 -11.79 -20.92 22.11
C ASP A 114 -10.63 -20.50 21.17
N PRO A 115 -9.41 -21.03 21.38
CA PRO A 115 -8.27 -20.75 20.52
C PRO A 115 -8.51 -21.02 19.02
N ALA A 116 -9.41 -21.94 18.67
CA ALA A 116 -9.74 -22.25 17.29
C ALA A 116 -10.57 -21.16 16.60
N GLU A 117 -11.28 -20.33 17.39
CA GLU A 117 -12.17 -19.27 16.90
C GLU A 117 -11.53 -17.87 16.98
N ASP A 118 -10.41 -17.76 17.71
CA ASP A 118 -9.71 -16.50 17.92
C ASP A 118 -9.18 -15.89 16.62
N TYR A 119 -9.18 -14.56 16.59
CA TYR A 119 -8.47 -13.81 15.56
C TYR A 119 -7.15 -13.30 16.15
N ALA A 120 -6.07 -14.08 15.97
CA ALA A 120 -4.73 -13.72 16.41
C ALA A 120 -4.00 -12.90 15.33
N ASN A 121 -3.69 -11.63 15.63
CA ASN A 121 -2.88 -10.80 14.77
C ASN A 121 -1.63 -10.31 15.53
N ALA A 122 -0.49 -10.90 15.19
CA ALA A 122 0.80 -10.64 15.83
C ALA A 122 1.28 -9.19 15.75
N SER A 123 0.75 -8.39 14.82
CA SER A 123 1.22 -7.03 14.59
C SER A 123 0.65 -6.00 15.58
N ALA A 124 -0.54 -6.24 16.14
CA ALA A 124 -1.16 -5.27 17.04
C ALA A 124 -2.21 -5.91 17.99
N PRO A 125 -2.12 -5.66 19.30
CA PRO A 125 -3.13 -6.07 20.28
C PRO A 125 -4.53 -5.50 20.01
N THR A 126 -4.61 -4.32 19.41
CA THR A 126 -5.88 -3.62 19.09
C THR A 126 -6.72 -4.34 18.01
N VAL A 127 -6.10 -5.20 17.21
CA VAL A 127 -6.76 -5.95 16.15
C VAL A 127 -6.84 -7.43 16.46
N THR A 128 -6.25 -7.87 17.58
CA THR A 128 -6.39 -9.25 18.07
C THR A 128 -7.68 -9.38 18.88
N ARG A 129 -8.42 -10.46 18.67
CA ARG A 129 -9.66 -10.74 19.41
C ARG A 129 -9.68 -12.19 19.89
N TRP A 130 -9.97 -12.37 21.18
CA TRP A 130 -10.44 -13.67 21.68
C TRP A 130 -11.91 -13.84 21.34
N HIS A 131 -12.32 -15.04 20.92
CA HIS A 131 -13.71 -15.38 20.62
C HIS A 131 -14.18 -16.59 21.40
N SER A 132 -15.45 -16.62 21.79
CA SER A 132 -16.09 -17.88 22.20
C SER A 132 -16.49 -18.71 20.99
N VAL A 133 -16.80 -19.99 21.23
CA VAL A 133 -17.55 -20.81 20.27
C VAL A 133 -18.83 -20.07 19.86
N PRO A 134 -19.11 -19.92 18.55
CA PRO A 134 -20.32 -19.28 18.07
C PRO A 134 -21.58 -20.12 18.32
N VAL A 135 -22.68 -19.44 18.65
CA VAL A 135 -24.04 -20.00 18.60
C VAL A 135 -24.68 -19.55 17.29
N THR A 136 -25.16 -20.50 16.49
CA THR A 136 -25.78 -20.21 15.19
C THR A 136 -27.26 -20.59 15.18
N VAL A 137 -28.10 -19.65 14.76
CA VAL A 137 -29.54 -19.84 14.50
C VAL A 137 -29.76 -19.88 12.99
N PRO A 138 -30.17 -21.03 12.41
CA PRO A 138 -30.42 -21.13 10.99
C PRO A 138 -31.70 -20.39 10.59
N LEU A 139 -31.69 -19.78 9.41
CA LEU A 139 -32.81 -19.04 8.84
C LEU A 139 -33.38 -19.82 7.66
N THR A 140 -34.45 -20.57 7.90
CA THR A 140 -35.04 -21.51 6.93
C THR A 140 -35.81 -20.83 5.79
N GLY A 141 -36.22 -19.57 5.94
CA GLY A 141 -36.89 -18.79 4.91
C GLY A 141 -35.95 -18.07 3.93
N HIS A 142 -34.63 -18.28 4.05
CA HIS A 142 -33.62 -17.57 3.27
C HIS A 142 -32.93 -18.48 2.25
N THR A 143 -32.34 -17.86 1.22
CA THR A 143 -31.53 -18.56 0.21
C THR A 143 -30.37 -19.31 0.88
N SER A 144 -30.15 -20.55 0.44
CA SER A 144 -29.02 -21.41 0.82
C SER A 144 -28.03 -21.52 -0.33
N ALA A 145 -26.81 -21.97 -0.02
CA ALA A 145 -25.80 -22.29 -1.02
C ALA A 145 -25.39 -23.76 -0.93
N SER A 146 -25.16 -24.40 -2.08
CA SER A 146 -24.56 -25.74 -2.11
C SER A 146 -23.09 -25.65 -1.69
N THR A 147 -22.66 -26.57 -0.84
CA THR A 147 -21.26 -26.67 -0.40
C THR A 147 -20.48 -27.63 -1.30
N ALA A 148 -19.14 -27.51 -1.31
CA ALA A 148 -18.27 -28.28 -2.19
C ALA A 148 -18.30 -29.81 -1.93
N ASP A 149 -18.69 -30.20 -0.73
CA ASP A 149 -18.92 -31.58 -0.29
C ASP A 149 -20.33 -32.12 -0.61
N GLY A 150 -21.14 -31.34 -1.33
CA GLY A 150 -22.50 -31.74 -1.73
C GLY A 150 -23.58 -31.47 -0.67
N GLY A 151 -23.24 -30.77 0.42
CA GLY A 151 -24.18 -30.30 1.42
C GLY A 151 -24.90 -29.00 1.05
N LEU A 152 -25.69 -28.49 2.00
CA LEU A 152 -26.36 -27.19 1.92
C LEU A 152 -25.94 -26.32 3.11
N ALA A 153 -25.41 -25.13 2.81
CA ALA A 153 -25.16 -24.09 3.79
C ALA A 153 -26.38 -23.17 3.87
N LEU A 154 -27.04 -23.16 5.03
CA LEU A 154 -28.17 -22.26 5.29
C LEU A 154 -27.65 -20.85 5.63
N ALA A 155 -28.49 -19.85 5.39
CA ALA A 155 -28.30 -18.55 6.01
C ALA A 155 -28.52 -18.67 7.54
N GLY A 156 -27.92 -17.78 8.32
CA GLY A 156 -28.03 -17.84 9.77
C GLY A 156 -27.59 -16.56 10.47
N PHE A 157 -28.09 -16.39 11.69
CA PHE A 157 -27.50 -15.47 12.66
C PHE A 157 -26.51 -16.22 13.52
N THR A 158 -25.36 -15.61 13.75
CA THR A 158 -24.33 -16.13 14.64
C THR A 158 -24.08 -15.13 15.75
N ALA A 159 -24.04 -15.61 16.99
CA ALA A 159 -23.69 -14.82 18.16
C ALA A 159 -22.47 -15.43 18.84
N ARG A 160 -21.50 -14.60 19.26
CA ARG A 160 -20.34 -15.04 20.05
C ARG A 160 -19.85 -13.95 20.98
N LEU A 161 -19.17 -14.32 22.05
CA LEU A 161 -18.41 -13.38 22.86
C LEU A 161 -17.12 -13.00 22.13
N ALA A 162 -16.73 -11.73 22.24
CA ALA A 162 -15.47 -11.22 21.75
C ALA A 162 -14.84 -10.27 22.77
N GLN A 163 -13.51 -10.26 22.83
CA GLN A 163 -12.75 -9.33 23.66
C GLN A 163 -11.37 -9.06 23.04
N CYS A 164 -10.96 -7.80 22.96
CA CYS A 164 -9.58 -7.47 22.63
C CYS A 164 -8.70 -7.60 23.89
N PRO A 165 -7.42 -7.99 23.77
CA PRO A 165 -6.50 -8.11 24.90
C PRO A 165 -6.28 -6.81 25.70
N ILE A 166 -6.53 -5.66 25.07
CA ILE A 166 -6.42 -4.33 25.69
C ILE A 166 -7.73 -3.85 26.34
N ASP A 167 -8.85 -4.50 26.02
CA ASP A 167 -10.17 -4.14 26.52
C ASP A 167 -10.49 -4.95 27.77
N ARG A 168 -11.04 -4.31 28.80
CA ARG A 168 -11.41 -5.00 30.05
C ARG A 168 -12.72 -5.77 29.95
N GLU A 169 -13.63 -5.32 29.08
CA GLU A 169 -14.99 -5.84 29.02
C GLU A 169 -15.23 -6.60 27.70
N PRO A 170 -15.75 -7.84 27.76
CA PRO A 170 -16.19 -8.54 26.57
C PRO A 170 -17.49 -7.94 26.03
N HIS A 171 -17.76 -8.20 24.75
CA HIS A 171 -19.00 -7.83 24.06
C HIS A 171 -19.53 -9.00 23.25
N VAL A 172 -20.78 -8.92 22.81
CA VAL A 172 -21.40 -9.89 21.91
C VAL A 172 -21.25 -9.41 20.47
N VAL A 173 -20.72 -10.25 19.59
CA VAL A 173 -20.74 -10.03 18.14
C VAL A 173 -21.93 -10.78 17.57
N LEU A 174 -22.88 -10.05 17.01
CA LEU A 174 -24.03 -10.59 16.28
C LEU A 174 -23.76 -10.46 14.79
N ALA A 175 -23.60 -11.57 14.08
CA ALA A 175 -23.32 -11.62 12.66
C ALA A 175 -24.46 -12.28 11.88
N TYR A 176 -24.81 -11.76 10.71
CA TYR A 176 -25.65 -12.44 9.73
C TYR A 176 -24.80 -13.00 8.60
N THR A 177 -25.03 -14.27 8.26
CA THR A 177 -24.49 -14.90 7.06
C THR A 177 -25.65 -15.24 6.14
N GLY A 178 -25.59 -14.75 4.91
CA GLY A 178 -26.61 -14.98 3.89
C GLY A 178 -25.99 -15.29 2.54
N TRP A 179 -26.82 -15.79 1.64
CA TRP A 179 -26.41 -16.24 0.31
C TRP A 179 -27.21 -15.52 -0.76
N ARG A 180 -26.52 -15.13 -1.84
CA ARG A 180 -27.16 -14.61 -3.05
C ARG A 180 -27.70 -15.78 -3.90
N PRO A 181 -28.62 -15.51 -4.85
CA PRO A 181 -29.15 -16.56 -5.74
C PRO A 181 -28.07 -17.28 -6.57
N ASP A 182 -26.92 -16.63 -6.81
CA ASP A 182 -25.77 -17.21 -7.49
C ASP A 182 -24.89 -18.09 -6.56
N GLY A 183 -25.31 -18.30 -5.31
CA GLY A 183 -24.58 -19.08 -4.30
C GLY A 183 -23.42 -18.34 -3.64
N THR A 184 -23.17 -17.06 -3.97
CA THR A 184 -22.11 -16.28 -3.33
C THR A 184 -22.57 -15.72 -1.98
N SER A 185 -21.63 -15.55 -1.04
CA SER A 185 -21.94 -14.93 0.25
C SER A 185 -22.37 -13.47 0.07
N SER A 186 -23.45 -13.08 0.75
CA SER A 186 -23.92 -11.70 0.76
C SER A 186 -22.95 -10.82 1.55
N ALA A 187 -22.02 -10.18 0.83
CA ALA A 187 -21.03 -9.26 1.41
C ALA A 187 -21.68 -7.93 1.83
N GLY A 188 -22.29 -7.89 3.01
CA GLY A 188 -22.62 -6.67 3.74
C GLY A 188 -21.86 -6.63 5.06
N ARG A 189 -21.69 -5.46 5.68
CA ARG A 189 -21.30 -5.39 7.10
C ARG A 189 -22.47 -5.96 7.92
N SER A 190 -22.44 -7.27 8.06
CA SER A 190 -23.51 -8.03 8.70
C SER A 190 -23.25 -8.24 10.18
N SER A 191 -22.32 -7.51 10.80
CA SER A 191 -21.92 -7.72 12.19
C SER A 191 -22.15 -6.49 13.06
N PHE A 192 -22.76 -6.70 14.22
CA PHE A 192 -22.96 -5.70 15.26
C PHE A 192 -22.20 -6.13 16.51
N ASP A 193 -21.38 -5.22 17.04
CA ASP A 193 -20.71 -5.40 18.33
C ASP A 193 -21.60 -4.74 19.38
N VAL A 194 -22.09 -5.53 20.34
CA VAL A 194 -23.12 -5.15 21.32
C VAL A 194 -22.59 -5.39 22.73
N ARG A 195 -22.65 -4.40 23.62
CA ARG A 195 -22.20 -4.58 25.00
C ARG A 195 -23.05 -5.62 25.72
N LEU A 196 -22.54 -6.24 26.79
CA LEU A 196 -23.28 -7.28 27.50
C LEU A 196 -24.65 -6.79 28.03
N GLU A 197 -24.72 -5.57 28.54
CA GLU A 197 -25.98 -4.97 29.02
C GLU A 197 -26.98 -4.75 27.89
N GLU A 198 -26.51 -4.26 26.74
CA GLU A 198 -27.32 -4.07 25.53
C GLU A 198 -27.81 -5.41 24.97
N ALA A 199 -26.96 -6.44 24.99
CA ALA A 199 -27.32 -7.78 24.57
C ALA A 199 -28.37 -8.41 25.50
N ALA A 200 -28.26 -8.19 26.81
CA ALA A 200 -29.27 -8.63 27.78
C ALA A 200 -30.62 -7.90 27.57
N ALA A 201 -30.58 -6.59 27.30
CA ALA A 201 -31.78 -5.81 26.97
C ALA A 201 -32.43 -6.30 25.66
N LEU A 202 -31.62 -6.56 24.63
CA LEU A 202 -32.09 -7.11 23.36
C LEU A 202 -32.74 -8.49 23.54
N ALA A 203 -32.11 -9.38 24.32
CA ALA A 203 -32.68 -10.69 24.61
C ALA A 203 -34.05 -10.58 25.30
N ARG A 204 -34.20 -9.66 26.26
CA ARG A 204 -35.50 -9.39 26.91
C ARG A 204 -36.52 -8.85 25.91
N ALA A 205 -36.14 -7.89 25.06
CA ALA A 205 -37.03 -7.34 24.05
C ALA A 205 -37.53 -8.42 23.07
N LEU A 206 -36.65 -9.33 22.65
CA LEU A 206 -37.01 -10.45 21.78
C LEU A 206 -38.01 -11.39 22.45
N LEU A 207 -37.82 -11.72 23.73
CA LEU A 207 -38.78 -12.55 24.48
C LEU A 207 -40.15 -11.90 24.60
N LEU A 208 -40.19 -10.60 24.92
CA LEU A 208 -41.46 -9.85 24.98
C LEU A 208 -42.19 -9.81 23.64
N LEU A 209 -41.47 -9.65 22.53
CA LEU A 209 -42.08 -9.69 21.20
C LEU A 209 -42.65 -11.08 20.86
N ILE A 210 -41.98 -12.15 21.31
CA ILE A 210 -42.49 -13.52 21.15
C ILE A 210 -43.78 -13.71 21.94
N ASP A 211 -43.85 -13.21 23.18
CA ASP A 211 -45.04 -13.30 24.02
C ASP A 211 -46.22 -12.56 23.37
N VAL A 212 -46.02 -11.32 22.92
CA VAL A 212 -47.03 -10.52 22.19
C VAL A 212 -47.53 -11.25 20.94
N ALA A 213 -46.63 -11.82 20.14
CA ALA A 213 -47.01 -12.54 18.92
C ALA A 213 -47.83 -13.83 19.20
N ARG A 214 -47.71 -14.40 20.40
CA ARG A 214 -48.47 -15.59 20.81
C ARG A 214 -49.85 -15.25 21.39
N GLU A 215 -50.00 -14.08 21.99
CA GLU A 215 -51.28 -13.62 22.54
C GLU A 215 -52.36 -13.50 21.46
N GLU A 216 -52.02 -13.06 20.25
CA GLU A 216 -52.97 -12.94 19.14
C GLU A 216 -53.51 -14.29 18.60
N VAL A 217 -52.88 -15.42 18.94
CA VAL A 217 -53.28 -16.76 18.46
C VAL A 217 -54.28 -17.44 19.42
N GLY A 218 -54.52 -16.88 20.60
CA GLY A 218 -55.37 -17.47 21.65
C GLY A 218 -56.78 -16.86 21.79
N GLY A 219 -57.19 -15.98 20.88
CA GLY A 219 -58.49 -15.31 20.90
C GLY A 219 -59.53 -15.95 19.98
N GLU A 220 -59.95 -17.18 20.27
CA GLU A 220 -61.25 -17.75 19.87
C GLU A 220 -62.02 -18.24 21.11
#